data_AF-A0A2K8XP10-F1
#
_entry.id   AF-A0A2K8XP10-F1
#
_cell.length_a   1.000
_cell.length_b   1.000
_cell.length_c   1.000
_cell.angle_alpha   90.00
_cell.angle_beta   90.00
_cell.angle_gamma   90.00
#
_symmetry.space_group_name_H-M   'P 1'
#
loop_
_entity.id
_entity.type
_entity.pdbx_description
1 polymer ?
#
loop_
_entity_poly.entity_id
_entity_poly.type
_entity_poly.pdbx_seq_one_letter_code
_entity_poly.pdbx_strand_id
1 'polypeptide(L)'
;MNSVFLKTIKNTIKHWYIPLLVGIFFIIVSIISFASPISSLLTLSILFALSFLFGGVSEIIFSIVNKHQLENWGWSLAFGIITFLAGFSLLIHPNLSINVLAFYIGFTVLFRSIAAISFALDIKSYGNKNYGTLLAFGVLGAIFSFILISNPIFTGMSVVVLIAISFLFAGLFSIFLAFQLRKLHKSSKTISAELKEKYDDIIEEIRNEWND
;
A
#
# COMPACT_ATOMS: atom_id res chain seq x y z
N MET A 1 -19.75 23.78 -22.91
CA MET A 1 -18.40 23.22 -22.59
C MET A 1 -18.57 21.88 -21.86
N ASN A 2 -18.31 20.73 -22.52
CA ASN A 2 -18.46 19.37 -21.95
C ASN A 2 -18.04 19.34 -20.49
N SER A 3 -18.94 18.98 -19.57
CA SER A 3 -18.60 18.95 -18.15
C SER A 3 -17.36 18.08 -17.96
N VAL A 4 -16.35 18.61 -17.26
CA VAL A 4 -15.06 17.93 -17.02
C VAL A 4 -15.28 16.49 -16.55
N PHE A 5 -16.35 16.28 -15.78
CA PHE A 5 -16.84 14.98 -15.31
C PHE A 5 -17.08 13.94 -16.42
N LEU A 6 -17.84 14.28 -17.48
CA LEU A 6 -18.15 13.35 -18.56
C LEU A 6 -16.92 12.96 -19.37
N LYS A 7 -16.05 13.94 -19.62
CA LYS A 7 -14.79 13.73 -20.33
C LYS A 7 -13.90 12.76 -19.53
N THR A 8 -13.82 12.93 -18.21
CA THR A 8 -13.07 12.05 -17.31
C THR A 8 -13.63 10.64 -17.30
N ILE A 9 -14.94 10.45 -17.10
CA ILE A 9 -15.58 9.13 -17.09
C ILE A 9 -15.39 8.42 -18.43
N LYS A 10 -15.62 9.11 -19.55
CA LYS A 10 -15.43 8.55 -20.89
C LYS A 10 -13.98 8.12 -21.13
N ASN A 11 -13.01 8.89 -20.63
CA ASN A 11 -11.59 8.56 -20.78
C ASN A 11 -11.18 7.36 -19.91
N THR A 12 -11.61 7.32 -18.65
CA THR A 12 -11.36 6.19 -17.74
C THR A 12 -11.93 4.89 -18.30
N ILE A 13 -13.16 4.94 -18.81
CA ILE A 13 -13.83 3.78 -19.41
C ILE A 13 -13.14 3.33 -20.71
N LYS A 14 -12.57 4.24 -21.49
CA LYS A 14 -11.80 3.91 -22.71
C LYS A 14 -10.54 3.10 -22.39
N HIS A 15 -9.90 3.38 -21.24
CA HIS A 15 -8.68 2.73 -20.79
C HIS A 15 -8.94 1.49 -19.89
N TRP A 16 -10.07 0.81 -20.08
CA TRP A 16 -10.45 -0.41 -19.35
C TRP A 16 -9.40 -1.53 -19.38
N TYR A 17 -8.50 -1.54 -20.37
CA TYR A 17 -7.42 -2.52 -20.49
C TYR A 17 -6.29 -2.30 -19.48
N ILE A 18 -6.13 -1.10 -18.91
CA ILE A 18 -5.10 -0.80 -17.90
C ILE A 18 -5.29 -1.69 -16.66
N PRO A 19 -6.46 -1.71 -15.99
CA PRO A 19 -6.67 -2.61 -14.85
C PRO A 19 -6.62 -4.09 -15.23
N LEU A 20 -6.86 -4.45 -16.49
CA LEU A 20 -6.69 -5.84 -16.95
C LEU A 20 -5.21 -6.24 -16.92
N LEU A 21 -4.33 -5.41 -17.50
CA LEU A 21 -2.89 -5.66 -17.54
C LEU A 21 -2.29 -5.66 -16.13
N VAL A 22 -2.67 -4.69 -15.29
CA VAL A 22 -2.28 -4.66 -13.87
C VAL A 22 -2.75 -5.92 -13.14
N GLY A 23 -3.99 -6.34 -13.40
CA GLY A 23 -4.55 -7.54 -12.82
C GLY A 23 -3.77 -8.80 -13.18
N ILE A 24 -3.50 -9.02 -14.47
CA ILE A 24 -2.69 -10.15 -14.96
C ILE A 24 -1.29 -10.12 -14.34
N PHE A 25 -0.65 -8.95 -14.30
CA PHE A 25 0.66 -8.78 -13.68
C PHE A 25 0.66 -9.22 -12.21
N PHE A 26 -0.30 -8.76 -11.40
CA PHE A 26 -0.38 -9.16 -9.99
C PHE A 26 -0.68 -10.64 -9.79
N ILE A 27 -1.48 -11.26 -10.66
CA ILE A 27 -1.70 -12.72 -10.64
C ILE A 27 -0.38 -13.47 -10.90
N ILE A 28 0.40 -13.04 -11.90
CA ILE A 28 1.69 -13.67 -12.21
C ILE A 28 2.65 -13.52 -11.02
N VAL A 29 2.77 -12.33 -10.44
CA VAL A 29 3.61 -12.09 -9.26
C VAL A 29 3.18 -12.97 -8.10
N SER A 30 1.87 -13.06 -7.83
CA SER A 30 1.32 -13.92 -6.78
C SER A 30 1.69 -15.40 -6.98
N ILE A 31 1.52 -15.91 -8.20
CA ILE A 31 1.87 -17.30 -8.55
C ILE A 31 3.37 -17.55 -8.33
N ILE A 32 4.23 -16.63 -8.79
CA ILE A 32 5.68 -16.72 -8.57
C ILE A 32 6.00 -16.72 -7.06
N SER A 33 5.31 -15.88 -6.29
CA SER A 33 5.50 -15.81 -4.84
C SER A 33 5.13 -17.09 -4.10
N PHE A 34 4.06 -17.76 -4.50
CA PHE A 34 3.69 -19.06 -3.95
C PHE A 34 4.59 -20.19 -4.43
N ALA A 35 5.03 -20.15 -5.70
CA ALA A 35 5.88 -21.19 -6.28
C ALA A 35 7.29 -21.19 -5.67
N SER A 36 7.82 -20.03 -5.30
CA SER A 36 9.13 -19.90 -4.67
C SER A 36 9.13 -18.91 -3.50
N PRO A 37 8.68 -19.35 -2.30
CA PRO A 37 8.62 -18.48 -1.13
C PRO A 37 9.99 -17.96 -0.68
N ILE A 38 11.04 -18.79 -0.79
CA ILE A 38 12.42 -18.43 -0.40
C ILE A 38 12.95 -17.33 -1.32
N SER A 39 12.81 -17.46 -2.63
CA SER A 39 13.25 -16.43 -3.59
C SER A 39 12.48 -15.12 -3.40
N SER A 40 11.19 -15.23 -3.06
CA SER A 40 10.35 -14.06 -2.75
C SER A 40 10.78 -13.37 -1.46
N LEU A 41 11.15 -14.14 -0.44
CA LEU A 41 11.71 -13.60 0.80
C LEU A 41 13.03 -12.86 0.55
N LEU A 42 13.91 -13.44 -0.28
CA LEU A 42 15.15 -12.78 -0.69
C LEU A 42 14.88 -11.49 -1.46
N THR A 43 13.87 -11.49 -2.34
CA THR A 43 13.47 -10.29 -3.08
C THR A 43 12.99 -9.19 -2.12
N LEU A 44 12.17 -9.54 -1.13
CA LEU A 44 11.71 -8.60 -0.10
C LEU A 44 12.86 -8.06 0.74
N SER A 45 13.84 -8.89 1.09
CA SER A 45 15.00 -8.45 1.87
C SER A 45 15.91 -7.50 1.08
N ILE A 46 16.04 -7.71 -0.24
CA ILE A 46 16.75 -6.77 -1.13
C ILE A 46 15.98 -5.46 -1.24
N LEU A 47 14.66 -5.50 -1.45
CA LEU A 47 13.83 -4.28 -1.50
C LEU A 47 13.89 -3.51 -0.19
N PHE A 48 13.94 -4.20 0.95
CA PHE A 48 14.12 -3.61 2.26
C PHE A 48 15.51 -2.97 2.42
N ALA A 49 16.59 -3.62 1.98
CA ALA A 49 17.92 -3.02 1.99
C ALA A 49 18.00 -1.77 1.10
N LEU A 50 17.37 -1.82 -0.09
CA LEU A 50 17.28 -0.69 -1.01
C LEU A 50 16.51 0.49 -0.40
N SER A 51 15.47 0.25 0.40
CA SER A 51 14.74 1.36 1.04
C SER A 51 15.62 2.12 2.05
N PHE A 52 16.48 1.42 2.79
CA PHE A 52 17.48 2.05 3.65
C PHE A 52 18.54 2.81 2.85
N LEU A 53 19.01 2.25 1.73
CA LEU A 53 19.96 2.94 0.86
C LEU A 53 19.38 4.24 0.30
N PHE A 54 18.20 4.17 -0.33
CA PHE A 54 17.55 5.35 -0.90
C PHE A 54 17.13 6.34 0.18
N GLY A 55 16.63 5.87 1.33
CA GLY A 55 16.30 6.71 2.48
C GLY A 55 17.53 7.46 3.00
N GLY A 56 18.63 6.75 3.24
CA GLY A 56 19.89 7.34 3.70
C GLY A 56 20.46 8.35 2.70
N VAL A 57 20.50 8.02 1.40
CA VAL A 57 20.92 8.98 0.36
C VAL A 57 20.02 10.21 0.34
N SER A 58 18.70 10.02 0.39
CA SER A 58 17.74 11.13 0.36
C SER A 58 17.92 12.05 1.56
N GLU A 59 18.18 11.49 2.73
CA GLU A 59 18.39 12.27 3.96
C GLU A 59 19.74 12.99 3.98
N ILE A 60 20.80 12.36 3.47
CA ILE A 60 22.09 13.02 3.25
C ILE A 60 21.91 14.23 2.33
N ILE A 61 21.25 14.04 1.18
CA ILE A 61 20.99 15.12 0.23
C ILE A 61 20.15 16.22 0.89
N PHE A 62 19.07 15.85 1.56
CA PHE A 62 18.17 16.78 2.24
C PHE A 62 18.91 17.61 3.30
N SER A 63 19.74 16.97 4.12
CA SER A 63 20.53 17.64 5.16
C SER A 63 21.53 18.63 4.56
N ILE A 64 22.28 18.22 3.52
CA ILE A 64 23.29 19.08 2.88
C ILE A 64 22.63 20.29 2.18
N VAL A 65 21.54 20.06 1.45
CA VAL A 65 20.81 21.13 0.74
C VAL A 65 20.23 22.15 1.72
N ASN A 66 19.72 21.70 2.86
CA ASN A 66 19.06 22.55 3.85
C ASN A 66 19.96 22.92 5.04
N LYS A 67 21.27 22.73 4.94
CA LYS A 67 22.22 22.92 6.06
C LYS A 67 22.19 24.32 6.70
N HIS A 68 21.75 25.33 5.96
CA HIS A 68 21.63 26.72 6.44
C HIS A 68 20.23 27.05 7.00
N GLN A 69 19.23 26.21 6.74
CA GLN A 69 17.84 26.40 7.17
C GLN A 69 17.50 25.50 8.37
N LEU A 70 18.20 24.37 8.52
CA LEU A 70 18.04 23.42 9.61
C LEU A 70 19.06 23.68 10.71
N GLU A 71 18.61 24.06 11.90
CA GLU A 71 19.48 24.24 13.07
C GLU A 71 20.25 22.95 13.43
N ASN A 72 19.59 21.78 13.27
CA ASN A 72 20.14 20.47 13.61
C ASN A 72 20.56 19.64 12.37
N TRP A 73 21.00 20.30 11.29
CA TRP A 73 21.35 19.61 10.03
C TRP A 73 22.38 18.47 10.23
N GLY A 74 23.37 18.67 11.10
CA GLY A 74 24.43 17.68 11.35
C GLY A 74 23.91 16.35 11.90
N TRP A 75 22.85 16.38 12.72
CA TRP A 75 22.19 15.16 13.21
C TRP A 75 21.47 14.41 12.09
N SER A 76 20.78 15.13 11.22
CA SER A 76 20.13 14.51 10.05
C SER A 76 21.17 13.96 9.07
N LEU A 77 22.31 14.64 8.87
CA LEU A 77 23.41 14.11 8.07
C LEU A 77 23.95 12.80 8.67
N ALA A 78 24.22 12.79 9.97
CA ALA A 78 24.72 11.60 10.67
C ALA A 78 23.73 10.44 10.57
N PHE A 79 22.44 10.69 10.79
CA PHE A 79 21.40 9.68 10.67
C PHE A 79 21.26 9.16 9.23
N GLY A 80 21.32 10.04 8.22
CA GLY A 80 21.34 9.65 6.82
C GLY A 80 22.54 8.76 6.46
N ILE A 81 23.74 9.09 6.95
CA ILE A 81 24.95 8.26 6.78
C ILE A 81 24.78 6.89 7.44
N ILE A 82 24.32 6.84 8.69
CA ILE A 82 24.09 5.57 9.41
C ILE A 82 23.06 4.71 8.67
N THR A 83 21.95 5.31 8.23
CA THR A 83 20.89 4.63 7.49
C THR A 83 21.41 4.08 6.16
N PHE A 84 22.22 4.85 5.43
CA PHE A 84 22.86 4.41 4.19
C PHE A 84 23.80 3.23 4.42
N LEU A 85 24.69 3.32 5.42
CA LEU A 85 25.63 2.25 5.75
C LEU A 85 24.92 0.98 6.22
N ALA A 86 23.84 1.13 7.00
CA ALA A 86 22.97 0.02 7.36
C ALA A 86 22.38 -0.64 6.11
N GLY A 87 21.77 0.14 5.21
CA GLY A 87 21.24 -0.38 3.94
C GLY A 87 22.28 -1.11 3.10
N PHE A 88 23.50 -0.57 3.02
CA PHE A 88 24.61 -1.20 2.32
C PHE A 88 25.02 -2.53 2.94
N SER A 89 25.11 -2.59 4.27
CA SER A 89 25.40 -3.82 5.01
C SER A 89 24.32 -4.88 4.80
N LEU A 90 23.04 -4.49 4.84
CA LEU A 90 21.91 -5.39 4.59
C LEU A 90 21.92 -5.95 3.15
N LEU A 91 22.37 -5.15 2.17
CA LEU A 91 22.46 -5.58 0.77
C LEU A 91 23.54 -6.64 0.56
N ILE A 92 24.71 -6.50 1.20
CA ILE A 92 25.82 -7.45 1.12
C ILE A 92 25.52 -8.73 1.89
N HIS A 93 24.72 -8.64 2.96
CA HIS A 93 24.36 -9.77 3.81
C HIS A 93 22.84 -10.03 3.81
N PRO A 94 22.29 -10.67 2.75
CA PRO A 94 20.86 -10.90 2.65
C PRO A 94 20.24 -11.64 3.83
N ASN A 95 20.98 -12.55 4.49
CA ASN A 95 20.51 -13.24 5.68
C ASN A 95 20.29 -12.29 6.86
N LEU A 96 21.17 -11.30 7.03
CA LEU A 96 20.97 -10.24 8.03
C LEU A 96 19.75 -9.39 7.66
N SER A 97 19.61 -9.04 6.38
CA SER A 97 18.42 -8.30 5.90
C SER A 97 17.11 -9.03 6.18
N ILE A 98 17.04 -10.35 5.95
CA ILE A 98 15.86 -11.17 6.28
C ILE A 98 15.55 -11.10 7.77
N ASN A 99 16.54 -11.24 8.64
CA ASN A 99 16.34 -11.19 10.08
C ASN A 99 15.90 -9.80 10.55
N VAL A 100 16.55 -8.74 10.09
CA VAL A 100 16.19 -7.35 10.45
C VAL A 100 14.80 -7.01 9.96
N LEU A 101 14.44 -7.40 8.72
CA LEU A 101 13.09 -7.25 8.18
C LEU A 101 12.06 -7.99 9.04
N ALA A 102 12.35 -9.24 9.41
CA ALA A 102 11.46 -10.04 10.24
C ALA A 102 11.27 -9.42 11.64
N PHE A 103 12.33 -8.96 12.29
CA PHE A 103 12.22 -8.25 13.57
C PHE A 103 11.45 -6.95 13.44
N TYR A 104 11.76 -6.14 12.42
CA TYR A 104 11.02 -4.91 12.15
C TYR A 104 9.51 -5.16 12.04
N ILE A 105 9.12 -6.21 11.30
CA ILE A 105 7.72 -6.60 11.15
C ILE A 105 7.14 -7.11 12.48
N GLY A 106 7.83 -8.02 13.17
CA GLY A 106 7.39 -8.57 14.45
C GLY A 106 7.15 -7.50 15.51
N PHE A 107 8.10 -6.57 15.68
CA PHE A 107 7.95 -5.42 16.58
C PHE A 107 6.85 -4.45 16.14
N THR A 108 6.70 -4.21 14.83
CA THR A 108 5.60 -3.38 14.32
C THR A 108 4.24 -3.98 14.67
N VAL A 109 4.07 -5.29 14.51
CA VAL A 109 2.84 -6.00 14.89
C VAL A 109 2.64 -5.95 16.40
N LEU A 110 3.70 -6.11 17.19
CA LEU A 110 3.64 -6.00 18.66
C LEU A 110 3.15 -4.63 19.09
N PHE A 111 3.76 -3.54 18.60
CA PHE A 111 3.37 -2.19 18.96
C PHE A 111 1.95 -1.85 18.52
N ARG A 112 1.52 -2.29 17.33
CA ARG A 112 0.13 -2.14 16.89
C ARG A 112 -0.85 -2.92 17.76
N SER A 113 -0.46 -4.11 18.21
CA SER A 113 -1.28 -4.93 19.09
C SER A 113 -1.42 -4.30 20.47
N ILE A 114 -0.33 -3.78 21.04
CA ILE A 114 -0.35 -3.01 22.28
C ILE A 114 -1.25 -1.78 22.14
N ALA A 115 -1.10 -1.01 21.06
CA ALA A 115 -1.96 0.15 20.80
C ALA A 115 -3.45 -0.25 20.68
N ALA A 116 -3.76 -1.36 20.00
CA ALA A 116 -5.12 -1.88 19.90
C ALA A 116 -5.70 -2.28 21.27
N ILE A 117 -4.88 -2.88 22.16
CA ILE A 117 -5.28 -3.16 23.55
C ILE A 117 -5.58 -1.85 24.27
N SER A 118 -4.69 -0.85 24.19
CA SER A 118 -4.91 0.47 24.79
C SER A 118 -6.20 1.11 24.30
N PHE A 119 -6.44 1.16 22.99
CA PHE A 119 -7.68 1.68 22.42
C PHE A 119 -8.92 0.90 22.87
N ALA A 120 -8.83 -0.42 23.02
CA ALA A 120 -9.95 -1.21 23.53
C ALA A 120 -10.27 -0.86 24.99
N LEU A 121 -9.26 -0.61 25.82
CA LEU A 121 -9.45 -0.17 27.21
C LEU A 121 -10.06 1.23 27.28
N ASP A 122 -9.69 2.12 26.36
CA ASP A 122 -10.32 3.45 26.24
C ASP A 122 -11.80 3.31 25.82
N ILE A 123 -12.10 2.49 24.81
CA ILE A 123 -13.50 2.25 24.37
C ILE A 123 -14.34 1.64 25.50
N LYS A 124 -13.74 0.77 26.33
CA LYS A 124 -14.39 0.20 27.52
C LYS A 124 -14.75 1.30 28.53
N SER A 125 -13.85 2.27 28.75
CA SER A 125 -14.08 3.35 29.72
C SER A 125 -15.21 4.29 29.28
N TYR A 126 -15.42 4.45 27.97
CA TYR A 126 -16.55 5.20 27.39
C TYR A 126 -17.89 4.42 27.35
N GLY A 127 -17.96 3.20 27.88
CA GLY A 127 -19.21 2.43 28.02
C GLY A 127 -19.71 1.72 26.76
N ASN A 128 -18.89 1.64 25.70
CA ASN A 128 -19.27 0.90 24.49
C ASN A 128 -19.04 -0.61 24.67
N LYS A 129 -20.09 -1.42 24.46
CA LYS A 129 -20.08 -2.89 24.67
C LYS A 129 -19.18 -3.67 23.70
N ASN A 130 -18.72 -3.08 22.61
CA ASN A 130 -17.93 -3.78 21.58
C ASN A 130 -16.41 -3.78 21.85
N TYR A 131 -15.97 -3.28 23.02
CA TYR A 131 -14.53 -3.25 23.36
C TYR A 131 -13.90 -4.65 23.41
N GLY A 132 -14.68 -5.68 23.77
CA GLY A 132 -14.19 -7.05 23.97
C GLY A 132 -13.55 -7.64 22.70
N THR A 133 -14.14 -7.36 21.53
CA THR A 133 -13.62 -7.83 20.25
C THR A 133 -12.27 -7.19 19.92
N LEU A 134 -12.15 -5.87 20.08
CA LEU A 134 -10.89 -5.17 19.83
C LEU A 134 -9.80 -5.60 20.81
N LEU A 135 -10.16 -5.79 22.09
CA LEU A 135 -9.25 -6.30 23.11
C LEU A 135 -8.76 -7.71 22.76
N ALA A 136 -9.67 -8.60 22.34
CA ALA A 136 -9.31 -9.96 21.92
C ALA A 136 -8.34 -9.94 20.72
N PHE A 137 -8.60 -9.13 19.70
CA PHE A 137 -7.68 -8.97 18.57
C PHE A 137 -6.33 -8.40 18.98
N GLY A 138 -6.31 -7.42 19.89
CA GLY A 138 -5.08 -6.87 20.43
C GLY A 138 -4.25 -7.92 21.19
N VAL A 139 -4.87 -8.71 22.05
CA VAL A 139 -4.19 -9.77 22.81
C VAL A 139 -3.69 -10.89 21.89
N LEU A 140 -4.53 -11.37 20.97
CA LEU A 140 -4.13 -12.38 19.99
C LEU A 140 -2.99 -11.88 19.09
N GLY A 141 -3.07 -10.62 18.65
CA GLY A 141 -2.02 -9.96 17.88
C GLY A 141 -0.70 -9.86 18.65
N ALA A 142 -0.76 -9.54 19.96
CA ALA A 142 0.42 -9.49 20.80
C ALA A 142 1.06 -10.87 20.94
N ILE A 143 0.28 -11.92 21.22
CA ILE A 143 0.78 -13.31 21.28
C ILE A 143 1.40 -13.70 19.93
N PHE A 144 0.71 -13.41 18.82
CA PHE A 144 1.21 -13.70 17.49
C PHE A 144 2.53 -12.96 17.20
N SER A 145 2.65 -11.71 17.62
CA SER A 145 3.88 -10.94 17.45
C SER A 145 5.07 -11.51 18.23
N PHE A 146 4.85 -12.07 19.41
CA PHE A 146 5.90 -12.79 20.14
C PHE A 146 6.37 -14.04 19.40
N ILE A 147 5.45 -14.78 18.77
CA ILE A 147 5.78 -15.93 17.92
C ILE A 147 6.62 -15.46 16.72
N LEU A 148 6.23 -14.35 16.09
CA LEU A 148 6.96 -13.77 14.96
C LEU A 148 8.40 -13.36 15.34
N ILE A 149 8.56 -12.64 16.45
CA ILE A 149 9.87 -12.19 16.92
C ILE A 149 10.76 -13.39 17.28
N SER A 150 10.18 -14.43 17.88
CA SER A 150 10.92 -15.62 18.30
C SER A 150 11.42 -16.47 17.14
N ASN A 151 10.77 -16.39 15.97
CA ASN A 151 11.17 -17.14 14.77
C ASN A 151 11.19 -16.23 13.52
N PRO A 152 12.33 -15.58 13.24
CA PRO A 152 12.47 -14.66 12.10
C PRO A 152 12.19 -15.30 10.73
N ILE A 153 12.55 -16.59 10.56
CA ILE A 153 12.31 -17.32 9.32
C ILE A 153 10.82 -17.53 9.10
N PHE A 154 10.11 -17.97 10.15
CA PHE A 154 8.65 -18.10 10.11
C PHE A 154 7.98 -16.76 9.80
N THR A 155 8.49 -15.66 10.37
CA THR A 155 7.99 -14.31 10.08
C THR A 155 8.18 -13.93 8.62
N GLY A 156 9.39 -14.12 8.07
CA GLY A 156 9.66 -13.87 6.67
C GLY A 156 8.73 -14.66 5.74
N MET A 157 8.54 -15.95 6.02
CA MET A 157 7.63 -16.82 5.25
C MET A 157 6.17 -16.37 5.36
N SER A 158 5.72 -16.02 6.56
CA SER A 158 4.35 -15.53 6.80
C SER A 158 4.08 -14.25 6.02
N VAL A 159 5.06 -13.34 5.97
CA VAL A 159 4.98 -12.09 5.21
C VAL A 159 4.92 -12.35 3.71
N VAL A 160 5.73 -13.26 3.18
CA VAL A 160 5.66 -13.66 1.77
C VAL A 160 4.28 -14.20 1.42
N VAL A 161 3.72 -15.08 2.24
CA VAL A 161 2.37 -15.64 2.02
C VAL A 161 1.31 -14.54 2.04
N LEU A 162 1.35 -13.63 3.01
CA LEU A 162 0.41 -12.50 3.09
C LEU A 162 0.49 -11.58 1.87
N ILE A 163 1.71 -11.29 1.39
CA ILE A 163 1.93 -10.48 0.19
C ILE A 163 1.42 -11.22 -1.05
N ALA A 164 1.70 -12.52 -1.18
CA ALA A 164 1.24 -13.33 -2.29
C ALA A 164 -0.30 -13.39 -2.36
N ILE A 165 -0.97 -13.56 -1.22
CA ILE A 165 -2.44 -13.49 -1.10
C ILE A 165 -2.93 -12.09 -1.48
N SER A 166 -2.26 -11.03 -1.00
CA SER A 166 -2.63 -9.64 -1.30
C SER A 166 -2.56 -9.35 -2.81
N PHE A 167 -1.49 -9.79 -3.48
CA PHE A 167 -1.38 -9.68 -4.93
C PHE A 167 -2.40 -10.53 -5.67
N LEU A 168 -2.74 -11.72 -5.16
CA LEU A 168 -3.80 -12.55 -5.75
C LEU A 168 -5.13 -11.78 -5.76
N PHE A 169 -5.55 -11.28 -4.60
CA PHE A 169 -6.80 -10.53 -4.48
C PHE A 169 -6.78 -9.22 -5.26
N ALA A 170 -5.68 -8.46 -5.21
CA ALA A 170 -5.53 -7.24 -6.01
C ALA A 170 -5.60 -7.53 -7.52
N GLY A 171 -5.00 -8.64 -7.96
CA GLY A 171 -5.05 -9.12 -9.34
C GLY A 171 -6.46 -9.47 -9.78
N LEU A 172 -7.14 -10.32 -9.01
CA LEU A 172 -8.53 -10.72 -9.27
C LEU A 172 -9.47 -9.51 -9.29
N PHE A 173 -9.33 -8.60 -8.32
CA PHE A 173 -10.12 -7.37 -8.25
C PHE A 173 -9.88 -6.47 -9.46
N SER A 174 -8.63 -6.29 -9.88
CA SER A 174 -8.29 -5.46 -11.04
C SER A 174 -8.83 -6.04 -12.35
N ILE A 175 -8.77 -7.37 -12.52
CA ILE A 175 -9.40 -8.06 -13.67
C ILE A 175 -10.92 -7.85 -13.64
N PHE A 176 -11.56 -8.01 -12.49
CA PHE A 176 -12.99 -7.76 -12.32
C PHE A 176 -13.38 -6.32 -12.69
N LEU A 177 -12.62 -5.33 -12.19
CA LEU A 177 -12.81 -3.92 -12.53
C LEU A 177 -12.65 -3.68 -14.04
N ALA A 178 -11.67 -4.31 -14.68
CA ALA A 178 -11.47 -4.18 -16.12
C ALA A 178 -12.68 -4.67 -16.93
N PHE A 179 -13.28 -5.78 -16.52
CA PHE A 179 -14.51 -6.28 -17.17
C PHE A 179 -15.70 -5.36 -16.94
N GLN A 180 -15.84 -4.78 -15.75
CA GLN A 180 -16.87 -3.78 -15.48
C GLN A 180 -16.68 -2.54 -16.37
N LEU A 181 -15.47 -1.98 -16.45
CA LEU A 181 -15.18 -0.83 -17.30
C LEU A 181 -15.40 -1.17 -18.78
N ARG A 182 -15.03 -2.38 -19.24
CA ARG A 182 -15.30 -2.82 -20.61
C ARG A 182 -16.80 -2.87 -20.91
N LYS A 183 -17.62 -3.33 -19.97
CA LYS A 183 -19.09 -3.34 -20.10
C LYS A 183 -19.63 -1.92 -20.21
N LEU A 184 -19.17 -1.01 -19.35
CA LEU A 184 -19.55 0.41 -19.41
C LEU A 184 -19.12 1.09 -20.72
N HIS A 185 -17.94 0.74 -21.25
CA HIS A 185 -17.45 1.26 -22.54
C HIS A 185 -18.34 0.85 -23.69
N LYS A 186 -18.77 -0.42 -23.70
CA LYS A 186 -19.69 -0.95 -24.71
C LYS A 186 -21.04 -0.24 -24.63
N SER A 187 -21.60 -0.08 -23.42
CA SER A 187 -22.89 0.61 -23.22
C SER A 187 -22.87 2.09 -23.58
N SER A 188 -21.76 2.80 -23.34
CA SER A 188 -21.61 4.22 -23.72
C SER A 188 -21.64 4.44 -25.24
N LYS A 189 -21.14 3.46 -26.01
CA LYS A 189 -21.18 3.50 -27.49
C LYS A 189 -22.59 3.35 -28.05
N THR A 190 -23.48 2.65 -27.35
CA THR A 190 -24.88 2.41 -27.78
C THR A 190 -25.84 3.56 -27.46
N ILE A 191 -25.42 4.59 -26.71
CA ILE A 191 -26.25 5.77 -26.44
C ILE A 191 -26.40 6.60 -27.72
N SER A 192 -27.65 6.83 -28.16
CA SER A 192 -27.97 7.60 -29.37
C SER A 192 -27.45 9.04 -29.29
N ALA A 193 -27.23 9.67 -30.45
CA ALA A 193 -26.79 11.07 -30.52
C ALA A 193 -27.81 12.01 -29.86
N GLU A 194 -29.10 11.79 -30.12
CA GLU A 194 -30.20 12.59 -29.56
C GLU A 194 -30.26 12.56 -28.03
N LEU A 195 -29.99 11.41 -27.40
CA LEU A 195 -29.96 11.28 -25.94
C LEU A 195 -28.76 12.00 -25.31
N LYS A 196 -27.64 12.10 -26.03
CA LYS A 196 -26.46 12.85 -25.56
C LYS A 196 -26.72 14.35 -25.62
N GLU A 197 -27.32 14.80 -26.71
CA GLU A 197 -27.69 16.21 -26.91
C GLU A 197 -28.66 16.70 -25.82
N LYS A 198 -29.77 15.97 -25.59
CA LYS A 198 -30.71 16.30 -24.50
C LYS A 198 -30.05 16.34 -23.11
N TYR A 199 -29.09 15.46 -22.87
CA TYR A 199 -28.38 15.43 -21.58
C TYR A 199 -27.41 16.61 -21.43
N ASP A 200 -26.71 16.99 -22.50
CA ASP A 200 -25.81 18.14 -22.48
C ASP A 200 -26.60 19.45 -22.29
N ASP A 201 -27.77 19.58 -22.92
CA ASP A 201 -28.69 20.72 -22.75
C ASP A 201 -29.13 20.87 -21.28
N ILE A 202 -29.61 19.78 -20.65
CA ILE A 202 -30.06 19.78 -19.24
C ILE A 202 -28.91 20.16 -18.29
N ILE A 203 -27.70 19.68 -18.54
CA ILE A 203 -26.53 20.01 -17.70
C ILE A 203 -26.14 21.48 -17.85
N GLU A 204 -26.30 22.06 -19.03
CA GLU A 204 -26.02 23.48 -19.27
C GLU A 204 -27.06 24.36 -18.58
N GLU A 205 -28.34 23.98 -18.62
CA GLU A 205 -29.43 24.65 -17.88
C GLU A 205 -29.18 24.65 -16.37
N ILE A 206 -28.89 23.49 -15.76
CA ILE A 206 -28.55 23.38 -14.33
C ILE A 206 -27.35 24.26 -13.96
N ARG A 207 -26.33 24.35 -14.83
CA ARG A 207 -25.14 25.16 -14.57
C ARG A 207 -25.46 26.65 -14.61
N ASN A 208 -26.34 27.08 -15.50
CA ASN A 208 -26.74 28.48 -15.58
C ASN A 208 -27.53 28.86 -14.31
N GLU A 209 -28.47 28.03 -13.85
CA GLU A 209 -29.17 28.25 -12.58
C GLU A 209 -28.26 28.31 -11.34
N TRP A 210 -27.16 27.55 -11.33
CA TRP A 210 -26.20 27.57 -10.20
C TRP A 210 -25.25 28.77 -10.21
N ASN A 211 -25.12 29.47 -11.33
CA ASN A 211 -24.23 30.61 -11.49
C ASN A 211 -24.97 31.97 -11.42
N ASP A 212 -26.31 31.96 -11.40
CA ASP A 212 -27.18 33.11 -11.10
C ASP A 212 -27.48 33.21 -9.58
#